data_AF-A0A7X8XPK5-F1
#
_entry.id   AF-A0A7X8XPK5-F1
#
_cell.length_a   1.000
_cell.length_b   1.000
_cell.length_c   1.000
_cell.angle_alpha   90.00
_cell.angle_beta   90.00
_cell.angle_gamma   90.00
#
_symmetry.space_group_name_H-M   'P 1'
#
loop_
_entity.id
_entity.type
_entity.pdbx_description
1 polymer ?
#
loop_
_entity_poly.entity_id
_entity_poly.type
_entity_poly.pdbx_seq_one_letter_code
_entity_poly.pdbx_strand_id
1 'polypeptide(L)'
;MHCLSPLHAGTGQGVGLIDLPIAREKSTNLPCLPGSSLKGALRARCEDEALRKMVFGPDTSRADEHSGSAHFSDMTLLFLPVRSVYGTFAWATSPYVLRRLARDLGDLGLQGAPARVPGLDTTADALVAGEGSRLLSSAESMVILEDLDLKARPSKEVGEWAAWLGLRLFPETLPQSAEWRAALNSQMVLLHDDTFSYLLETATDVTARIRIDEKTRTVADGALWYEESLPVESVLWGVLVASAVAQGRNGDKSSPATVLQSLERLTDGLVQLGGNATVGRGMARLQMVEG
;
A
#
# COMPACT_ATOMS: atom_id res chain seq x y z
N MET A 1 -2.47 -0.55 4.54
CA MET A 1 -3.28 -1.25 3.53
C MET A 1 -2.47 -2.41 2.98
N HIS A 2 -3.03 -3.60 2.96
CA HIS A 2 -2.43 -4.81 2.39
C HIS A 2 -3.28 -5.29 1.21
N CYS A 3 -2.68 -5.37 0.03
CA CYS A 3 -3.36 -5.79 -1.21
C CYS A 3 -3.50 -7.31 -1.25
N LEU A 4 -4.73 -7.82 -1.29
CA LEU A 4 -5.03 -9.27 -1.37
C LEU A 4 -5.34 -9.74 -2.80
N SER A 5 -5.38 -8.80 -3.73
CA SER A 5 -5.40 -9.01 -5.18
C SER A 5 -4.66 -7.84 -5.84
N PRO A 6 -4.27 -7.96 -7.12
CA PRO A 6 -3.56 -6.86 -7.78
C PRO A 6 -4.42 -5.59 -7.81
N LEU A 7 -3.81 -4.45 -7.51
CA LEU A 7 -4.49 -3.17 -7.34
C LEU A 7 -4.20 -2.25 -8.51
N HIS A 8 -5.22 -1.93 -9.31
CA HIS A 8 -5.15 -0.90 -10.33
C HIS A 8 -5.68 0.44 -9.79
N ALA A 9 -4.79 1.26 -9.24
CA ALA A 9 -5.08 2.64 -8.84
C ALA A 9 -4.83 3.60 -10.02
N GLY A 10 -5.65 3.51 -11.07
CA GLY A 10 -5.39 4.21 -12.33
C GLY A 10 -5.46 5.75 -12.24
N THR A 11 -4.69 6.43 -13.09
CA THR A 11 -4.71 7.90 -13.27
C THR A 11 -5.38 8.36 -14.57
N GLY A 12 -6.04 7.43 -15.27
CA GLY A 12 -6.54 7.64 -16.64
C GLY A 12 -5.60 7.03 -17.67
N GLN A 13 -5.63 7.57 -18.89
CA GLN A 13 -4.75 7.11 -19.97
C GLN A 13 -3.34 7.70 -19.84
N GLY A 14 -2.33 6.84 -19.94
CA GLY A 14 -0.93 7.22 -20.01
C GLY A 14 -0.50 7.65 -21.41
N VAL A 15 0.65 8.33 -21.49
CA VAL A 15 1.32 8.70 -22.75
C VAL A 15 2.51 7.77 -23.05
N GLY A 16 2.69 6.72 -22.24
CA GLY A 16 3.82 5.79 -22.33
C GLY A 16 3.49 4.49 -23.06
N LEU A 17 4.35 3.48 -22.88
CA LEU A 17 4.15 2.11 -23.38
C LEU A 17 2.97 1.39 -22.71
N ILE A 18 2.56 1.87 -21.53
CA ILE A 18 1.43 1.36 -20.76
C ILE A 18 0.26 2.31 -20.96
N ASP A 19 -0.83 1.82 -21.53
CA ASP A 19 -2.04 2.60 -21.81
C ASP A 19 -2.73 3.05 -20.51
N LEU A 20 -2.78 2.17 -19.51
CA LEU A 20 -3.42 2.41 -18.21
C LEU A 20 -2.41 2.21 -17.07
N PRO A 21 -1.57 3.21 -16.76
CA PRO A 21 -0.61 3.14 -15.67
C PRO A 21 -1.29 3.34 -14.30
N ILE A 22 -0.64 2.86 -13.24
CA ILE A 22 -1.04 3.16 -11.87
C ILE A 22 -0.61 4.58 -11.44
N ALA A 23 -1.23 5.11 -10.39
CA ALA A 23 -0.84 6.37 -9.78
C ALA A 23 0.53 6.27 -9.11
N ARG A 24 1.36 7.28 -9.32
CA ARG A 24 2.71 7.40 -8.78
C ARG A 24 2.98 8.82 -8.32
N GLU A 25 3.72 8.96 -7.22
CA GLU A 25 4.27 10.25 -6.79
C GLU A 25 5.28 10.76 -7.82
N LYS A 26 5.11 12.01 -8.29
CA LYS A 26 5.91 12.53 -9.41
C LYS A 26 7.41 12.63 -9.12
N SER A 27 7.80 12.93 -7.88
CA SER A 27 9.19 13.17 -7.49
C SER A 27 9.99 11.92 -7.19
N THR A 28 9.33 10.84 -6.76
CA THR A 28 9.96 9.61 -6.24
C THR A 28 9.63 8.39 -7.10
N ASN A 29 8.63 8.52 -7.99
CA ASN A 29 8.05 7.43 -8.76
C ASN A 29 7.40 6.31 -7.91
N LEU A 30 7.23 6.53 -6.60
CA LEU A 30 6.58 5.58 -5.69
C LEU A 30 5.11 5.40 -6.09
N PRO A 31 4.65 4.17 -6.33
CA PRO A 31 3.23 3.89 -6.48
C PRO A 31 2.44 4.39 -5.28
N CYS A 32 1.27 4.96 -5.56
CA CYS A 32 0.37 5.44 -4.54
C CYS A 32 -1.09 5.12 -4.85
N LEU A 33 -1.92 5.11 -3.81
CA LEU A 33 -3.37 5.19 -3.94
C LEU A 33 -3.78 6.59 -3.50
N PRO A 34 -4.37 7.43 -4.38
CA PRO A 34 -4.81 8.76 -4.01
C PRO A 34 -5.77 8.72 -2.80
N GLY A 35 -5.64 9.68 -1.88
CA GLY A 35 -6.47 9.76 -0.68
C GLY A 35 -7.95 9.91 -1.03
N SER A 36 -8.25 10.55 -2.17
CA SER A 36 -9.60 10.62 -2.74
C SER A 36 -10.19 9.26 -3.10
N SER A 37 -9.36 8.30 -3.54
CA SER A 37 -9.79 6.95 -3.90
C SER A 37 -10.17 6.15 -2.66
N LEU A 38 -9.33 6.22 -1.61
CA LEU A 38 -9.66 5.61 -0.30
C LEU A 38 -10.91 6.26 0.31
N LYS A 39 -10.96 7.60 0.32
CA LYS A 39 -12.10 8.38 0.81
C LYS A 39 -13.40 7.97 0.10
N GLY A 40 -13.37 7.85 -1.23
CA GLY A 40 -14.52 7.46 -2.04
C GLY A 40 -15.02 6.05 -1.70
N ALA A 41 -14.11 5.09 -1.58
CA ALA A 41 -14.46 3.71 -1.22
C ALA A 41 -15.08 3.60 0.18
N LEU A 42 -14.50 4.27 1.18
CA LEU A 42 -15.05 4.26 2.54
C LEU A 42 -16.37 5.04 2.63
N ARG A 43 -16.50 6.15 1.89
CA ARG A 43 -17.77 6.89 1.79
C ARG A 43 -18.88 6.02 1.21
N ALA A 44 -18.59 5.23 0.18
CA ALA A 44 -19.56 4.34 -0.46
C ALA A 44 -20.02 3.19 0.45
N ARG A 45 -19.17 2.75 1.38
CA ARG A 45 -19.50 1.75 2.41
C ARG A 45 -20.30 2.30 3.58
N CYS A 46 -20.39 3.62 3.73
CA CYS A 46 -21.06 4.26 4.85
C CYS A 46 -22.57 4.38 4.56
N GLU A 47 -23.36 3.43 5.06
CA GLU A 47 -24.81 3.41 4.84
C GLU A 47 -25.55 4.56 5.56
N ASP A 48 -25.11 4.90 6.78
CA ASP A 48 -25.68 6.00 7.57
C ASP A 48 -25.38 7.36 6.91
N GLU A 49 -26.43 8.04 6.44
CA GLU A 49 -26.32 9.31 5.73
C GLU A 49 -25.77 10.46 6.61
N ALA A 50 -26.14 10.50 7.89
CA ALA A 50 -25.68 11.53 8.81
C ALA A 50 -24.20 11.35 9.11
N LEU A 51 -23.78 10.11 9.38
CA LEU A 51 -22.38 9.75 9.55
C LEU A 51 -21.58 10.04 8.28
N ARG A 52 -22.11 9.67 7.11
CA ARG A 52 -21.45 9.88 5.82
C ARG A 52 -21.16 11.34 5.56
N LYS A 53 -22.15 12.23 5.78
CA LYS A 53 -21.98 13.68 5.64
C LYS A 53 -20.99 14.22 6.65
N MET A 54 -21.04 13.76 7.88
CA MET A 54 -20.13 14.20 8.94
C MET A 54 -18.67 13.82 8.66
N VAL A 55 -18.40 12.57 8.28
CA VAL A 55 -17.04 12.05 8.06
C VAL A 55 -16.49 12.54 6.73
N PHE A 56 -17.25 12.41 5.65
CA PHE A 56 -16.75 12.61 4.29
C PHE A 56 -17.12 13.96 3.66
N GLY A 57 -17.99 14.72 4.32
CA GLY A 57 -18.56 15.97 3.81
C GLY A 57 -19.87 15.75 3.02
N PRO A 58 -20.62 16.82 2.74
CA PRO A 58 -21.87 16.78 1.98
C PRO A 58 -21.65 16.29 0.54
N ASP A 59 -22.75 16.06 -0.19
CA ASP A 59 -22.70 15.78 -1.62
C ASP A 59 -22.28 17.03 -2.42
N THR A 60 -21.81 16.82 -3.65
CA THR A 60 -21.27 17.89 -4.50
C THR A 60 -22.25 19.02 -4.79
N SER A 61 -23.57 18.75 -4.71
CA SER A 61 -24.62 19.76 -4.83
C SER A 61 -24.71 20.73 -3.65
N ARG A 62 -24.06 20.43 -2.52
CA ARG A 62 -24.06 21.22 -1.28
C ARG A 62 -22.64 21.32 -0.67
N ALA A 63 -21.62 21.36 -1.52
CA ALA A 63 -20.20 21.32 -1.11
C ALA A 63 -19.77 22.54 -0.25
N ASP A 64 -20.56 23.60 -0.24
CA ASP A 64 -20.34 24.86 0.48
C ASP A 64 -20.81 24.83 1.96
N GLU A 65 -21.49 23.78 2.41
CA GLU A 65 -22.08 23.76 3.76
C GLU A 65 -21.07 23.52 4.88
N HIS A 66 -20.21 22.51 4.73
CA HIS A 66 -19.11 22.24 5.63
C HIS A 66 -18.12 21.23 5.02
N SER A 67 -16.86 21.27 5.50
CA SER A 67 -15.88 20.22 5.21
C SER A 67 -16.27 18.90 5.88
N GLY A 68 -15.83 17.78 5.32
CA GLY A 68 -15.77 16.51 6.06
C GLY A 68 -14.80 16.60 7.22
N SER A 69 -15.03 15.80 8.26
CA SER A 69 -14.19 15.75 9.47
C SER A 69 -12.95 14.87 9.33
N ALA A 70 -12.88 14.02 8.31
CA ALA A 70 -11.74 13.14 8.04
C ALA A 70 -10.92 13.59 6.82
N HIS A 71 -9.60 13.68 7.02
CA HIS A 71 -8.61 14.03 6.02
C HIS A 71 -7.75 12.80 5.71
N PHE A 72 -7.80 12.36 4.46
CA PHE A 72 -7.08 11.19 3.97
C PHE A 72 -5.89 11.66 3.15
N SER A 73 -4.67 11.32 3.57
CA SER A 73 -3.51 11.47 2.69
C SER A 73 -3.54 10.42 1.59
N ASP A 74 -2.73 10.62 0.57
CA ASP A 74 -2.39 9.54 -0.36
C ASP A 74 -1.72 8.40 0.42
N MET A 75 -2.01 7.15 0.03
CA MET A 75 -1.32 5.98 0.55
C MET A 75 -0.12 5.69 -0.35
N THR A 76 1.08 5.66 0.20
CA THR A 76 2.33 5.42 -0.53
C THR A 76 2.81 3.99 -0.31
N LEU A 77 3.48 3.40 -1.30
CA LEU A 77 4.00 2.03 -1.25
C LEU A 77 5.08 1.84 -0.18
N LEU A 78 4.79 1.03 0.84
CA LEU A 78 5.71 0.58 1.89
C LEU A 78 6.53 -0.64 1.44
N PHE A 79 5.85 -1.64 0.90
CA PHE A 79 6.48 -2.87 0.41
C PHE A 79 6.02 -3.18 -1.00
N LEU A 80 6.99 -3.36 -1.90
CA LEU A 80 6.80 -3.98 -3.20
C LEU A 80 7.10 -5.49 -3.08
N PRO A 81 6.14 -6.38 -3.40
CA PRO A 81 6.40 -7.80 -3.56
C PRO A 81 7.21 -8.01 -4.83
N VAL A 82 8.42 -8.55 -4.70
CA VAL A 82 9.32 -8.82 -5.82
C VAL A 82 9.63 -10.30 -5.84
N ARG A 83 9.54 -10.95 -7.02
CA ARG A 83 9.87 -12.37 -7.15
C ARG A 83 11.29 -12.61 -6.66
N SER A 84 11.45 -13.65 -5.85
CA SER A 84 12.75 -14.08 -5.34
C SER A 84 12.98 -15.54 -5.69
N VAL A 85 14.21 -15.90 -6.05
CA VAL A 85 14.58 -17.30 -6.32
C VAL A 85 14.38 -18.16 -5.06
N TYR A 86 14.72 -17.62 -3.89
CA TYR A 86 14.52 -18.27 -2.59
C TYR A 86 13.39 -17.60 -1.82
N GLY A 87 12.59 -18.39 -1.10
CA GLY A 87 11.53 -17.83 -0.26
C GLY A 87 10.30 -17.34 -1.03
N THR A 88 10.11 -17.70 -2.30
CA THR A 88 8.97 -17.34 -3.17
C THR A 88 8.99 -15.90 -3.66
N PHE A 89 8.97 -14.94 -2.75
CA PHE A 89 9.05 -13.52 -3.03
C PHE A 89 9.59 -12.77 -1.82
N ALA A 90 10.05 -11.55 -2.05
CA ALA A 90 10.51 -10.64 -1.00
C ALA A 90 9.52 -9.46 -0.86
N TRP A 91 9.21 -9.08 0.38
CA TRP A 91 8.66 -7.75 0.65
C TRP A 91 9.80 -6.74 0.64
N ALA A 92 10.06 -6.17 -0.54
CA ALA A 92 11.13 -5.22 -0.75
C ALA A 92 10.73 -3.81 -0.32
N THR A 93 11.65 -3.11 0.33
CA THR A 93 11.54 -1.69 0.67
C THR A 93 12.93 -1.04 0.64
N SER A 94 13.03 0.24 0.97
CA SER A 94 14.28 0.99 0.92
C SER A 94 14.48 1.90 2.13
N PRO A 95 15.72 2.35 2.43
CA PRO A 95 15.99 3.31 3.48
C PRO A 95 15.14 4.58 3.35
N TYR A 96 14.96 5.11 2.14
CA TYR A 96 14.10 6.27 1.89
C TYR A 96 12.65 6.04 2.34
N VAL A 97 12.07 4.90 1.95
CA VAL A 97 10.69 4.54 2.30
C VAL A 97 10.52 4.42 3.82
N LEU A 98 11.41 3.67 4.49
CA LEU A 98 11.35 3.50 5.95
C LEU A 98 11.59 4.82 6.70
N ARG A 99 12.46 5.70 6.20
CA ARG A 99 12.67 7.04 6.79
C ARG A 99 11.43 7.92 6.66
N ARG A 100 10.70 7.88 5.53
CA ARG A 100 9.41 8.59 5.42
C ARG A 100 8.38 8.04 6.38
N LEU A 101 8.25 6.72 6.48
CA LEU A 101 7.37 6.10 7.48
C LEU A 101 7.75 6.55 8.89
N ALA A 102 9.04 6.49 9.26
CA ALA A 102 9.51 6.91 10.58
C ALA A 102 9.21 8.40 10.87
N ARG A 103 9.39 9.28 9.88
CA ARG A 103 9.01 10.69 9.98
C ARG A 103 7.51 10.85 10.23
N ASP A 104 6.67 10.22 9.42
CA ASP A 104 5.21 10.34 9.54
C ASP A 104 4.71 9.80 10.90
N LEU A 105 5.30 8.71 11.39
CA LEU A 105 5.01 8.18 12.73
C LEU A 105 5.43 9.15 13.83
N GLY A 106 6.58 9.81 13.69
CA GLY A 106 7.06 10.83 14.63
C GLY A 106 6.16 12.07 14.65
N ASP A 107 5.73 12.56 13.49
CA ASP A 107 4.83 13.71 13.37
C ASP A 107 3.43 13.43 13.96
N LEU A 108 2.99 12.16 13.91
CA LEU A 108 1.77 11.70 14.54
C LEU A 108 1.94 11.33 16.03
N GLY A 109 3.16 11.37 16.56
CA GLY A 109 3.46 11.06 17.96
C GLY A 109 3.42 9.57 18.30
N LEU A 110 3.33 8.66 17.32
CA LEU A 110 3.31 7.21 17.56
C LEU A 110 4.64 6.75 18.15
N GLN A 111 4.56 6.13 19.33
CA GLN A 111 5.73 5.61 20.03
C GLN A 111 6.02 4.15 19.65
N GLY A 112 7.27 3.72 19.91
CA GLY A 112 7.69 2.33 19.84
C GLY A 112 8.11 1.84 18.45
N ALA A 113 8.11 2.69 17.42
CA ALA A 113 8.74 2.37 16.15
C ALA A 113 10.27 2.21 16.33
N PRO A 114 10.94 1.35 15.53
CA PRO A 114 12.39 1.21 15.61
C PRO A 114 13.10 2.54 15.36
N ALA A 115 14.08 2.86 16.22
CA ALA A 115 14.74 4.18 16.21
C ALA A 115 15.70 4.38 15.03
N ARG A 116 16.18 3.30 14.41
CA ARG A 116 17.19 3.35 13.34
C ARG A 116 16.64 2.76 12.05
N VAL A 117 16.89 3.46 10.95
CA VAL A 117 16.73 2.93 9.59
C VAL A 117 18.14 2.69 9.04
N PRO A 118 18.53 1.44 8.74
CA PRO A 118 19.87 1.18 8.24
C PRO A 118 20.00 1.71 6.81
N GLY A 119 21.21 2.14 6.45
CA GLY A 119 21.57 2.54 5.10
C GLY A 119 22.28 1.42 4.34
N LEU A 120 22.34 1.57 3.02
CA LEU A 120 23.12 0.74 2.10
C LEU A 120 23.99 1.68 1.28
N ASP A 121 25.27 1.34 1.12
CA ASP A 121 26.24 2.19 0.42
C ASP A 121 26.30 1.90 -1.09
N THR A 122 25.85 0.70 -1.51
CA THR A 122 25.93 0.25 -2.89
C THR A 122 24.61 -0.37 -3.36
N THR A 123 24.35 -0.31 -4.66
CA THR A 123 23.17 -0.91 -5.31
C THR A 123 23.21 -2.43 -5.40
N ALA A 124 24.39 -3.03 -5.18
CA ALA A 124 24.63 -4.46 -5.24
C ALA A 124 24.42 -5.17 -3.89
N ASP A 125 24.11 -4.41 -2.82
CA ASP A 125 23.93 -4.94 -1.48
C ASP A 125 22.46 -4.92 -1.05
N ALA A 126 22.10 -5.86 -0.18
CA ALA A 126 20.80 -5.96 0.46
C ALA A 126 20.93 -6.29 1.95
N LEU A 127 19.94 -5.86 2.75
CA LEU A 127 19.82 -6.27 4.15
C LEU A 127 18.55 -7.12 4.35
N VAL A 128 18.69 -8.24 5.05
CA VAL A 128 17.56 -9.09 5.45
C VAL A 128 17.36 -9.05 6.96
N ALA A 129 16.17 -9.42 7.43
CA ALA A 129 15.80 -9.31 8.85
C ALA A 129 16.66 -10.15 9.81
N GLY A 130 17.28 -11.23 9.35
CA GLY A 130 18.05 -12.14 10.20
C GLY A 130 18.71 -13.27 9.40
N GLU A 131 19.56 -14.05 10.08
CA GLU A 131 20.23 -15.23 9.50
C GLU A 131 19.25 -16.31 9.03
N GLY A 132 18.08 -16.40 9.66
CA GLY A 132 16.99 -17.30 9.26
C GLY A 132 16.13 -16.80 8.10
N SER A 133 16.55 -15.76 7.37
CA SER A 133 15.79 -15.26 6.22
C SER A 133 15.69 -16.33 5.14
N ARG A 134 14.47 -16.50 4.60
CA ARG A 134 14.19 -17.45 3.52
C ARG A 134 14.67 -16.95 2.15
N LEU A 135 15.12 -15.71 2.06
CA LEU A 135 15.63 -15.10 0.83
C LEU A 135 17.11 -15.41 0.58
N LEU A 136 17.84 -15.82 1.62
CA LEU A 136 19.27 -16.09 1.52
C LEU A 136 19.54 -17.41 0.79
N SER A 137 20.43 -17.38 -0.19
CA SER A 137 21.04 -18.59 -0.75
C SER A 137 21.89 -19.29 0.31
N SER A 138 21.87 -20.62 0.37
CA SER A 138 22.64 -21.40 1.35
C SER A 138 24.17 -21.36 1.15
N ALA A 139 24.65 -21.01 -0.04
CA ALA A 139 26.07 -21.13 -0.40
C ALA A 139 26.85 -19.81 -0.32
N GLU A 140 26.21 -18.68 -0.66
CA GLU A 140 26.94 -17.42 -0.92
C GLU A 140 26.35 -16.18 -0.22
N SER A 141 25.33 -16.36 0.64
CA SER A 141 24.61 -15.24 1.26
C SER A 141 24.09 -14.21 0.25
N MET A 142 23.60 -14.68 -0.89
CA MET A 142 22.99 -13.85 -1.93
C MET A 142 21.47 -13.81 -1.78
N VAL A 143 20.86 -12.70 -2.17
CA VAL A 143 19.43 -12.55 -2.44
C VAL A 143 19.28 -12.29 -3.93
N ILE A 144 18.49 -13.12 -4.62
CA ILE A 144 18.28 -13.02 -6.07
C ILE A 144 16.84 -12.58 -6.32
N LEU A 145 16.66 -11.33 -6.74
CA LEU A 145 15.35 -10.70 -7.01
C LEU A 145 15.20 -10.44 -8.50
N GLU A 146 14.23 -11.08 -9.13
CA GLU A 146 14.11 -11.10 -10.60
C GLU A 146 15.45 -11.45 -11.29
N ASP A 147 16.09 -10.48 -11.94
CA ASP A 147 17.37 -10.57 -12.64
C ASP A 147 18.55 -9.92 -11.85
N LEU A 148 18.32 -9.57 -10.58
CA LEU A 148 19.31 -8.90 -9.72
C LEU A 148 19.92 -9.87 -8.71
N ASP A 149 21.23 -10.03 -8.79
CA ASP A 149 22.05 -10.75 -7.80
C ASP A 149 22.60 -9.78 -6.75
N LEU A 150 22.11 -9.86 -5.52
CA LEU A 150 22.44 -8.93 -4.44
C LEU A 150 23.19 -9.63 -3.31
N LYS A 151 24.31 -9.05 -2.88
CA LYS A 151 25.04 -9.50 -1.69
C LYS A 151 24.23 -9.15 -0.46
N ALA A 152 23.77 -10.16 0.26
CA ALA A 152 22.88 -9.96 1.38
C ALA A 152 23.57 -10.24 2.71
N ARG A 153 23.26 -9.43 3.71
CA ARG A 153 23.65 -9.70 5.09
C ARG A 153 22.49 -9.46 6.06
N PRO A 154 22.42 -10.20 7.16
CA PRO A 154 21.47 -9.92 8.23
C PRO A 154 21.66 -8.51 8.81
N SER A 155 20.56 -7.85 9.17
CA SER A 155 20.53 -6.60 9.92
C SER A 155 19.50 -6.69 11.04
N LYS A 156 19.96 -6.41 12.26
CA LYS A 156 19.10 -6.36 13.44
C LYS A 156 18.00 -5.30 13.27
N GLU A 157 18.34 -4.14 12.71
CA GLU A 157 17.40 -3.05 12.48
C GLU A 157 16.30 -3.45 11.50
N VAL A 158 16.62 -4.16 10.42
CA VAL A 158 15.60 -4.72 9.50
C VAL A 158 14.70 -5.71 10.24
N GLY A 159 15.26 -6.55 11.11
CA GLY A 159 14.48 -7.46 11.96
C GLY A 159 13.54 -6.75 12.93
N GLU A 160 14.00 -5.66 13.56
CA GLU A 160 13.19 -4.80 14.44
C GLU A 160 12.04 -4.15 13.67
N TRP A 161 12.28 -3.64 12.46
CA TRP A 161 11.23 -3.11 11.57
C TRP A 161 10.23 -4.19 11.15
N ALA A 162 10.70 -5.36 10.73
CA ALA A 162 9.82 -6.45 10.33
C ALA A 162 8.92 -6.92 11.48
N ALA A 163 9.47 -7.03 12.69
CA ALA A 163 8.70 -7.40 13.88
C ALA A 163 7.66 -6.33 14.23
N TRP A 164 8.05 -5.05 14.23
CA TRP A 164 7.16 -3.95 14.56
C TRP A 164 6.01 -3.81 13.54
N LEU A 165 6.33 -3.85 12.24
CA LEU A 165 5.37 -3.80 11.15
C LEU A 165 4.46 -5.03 11.15
N GLY A 166 5.00 -6.22 11.42
CA GLY A 166 4.24 -7.46 11.47
C GLY A 166 3.09 -7.41 12.48
N LEU A 167 3.29 -6.83 13.66
CA LEU A 167 2.24 -6.67 14.67
C LEU A 167 1.08 -5.77 14.19
N ARG A 168 1.35 -4.81 13.30
CA ARG A 168 0.39 -3.81 12.80
C ARG A 168 -0.30 -4.25 11.52
N LEU A 169 0.42 -4.93 10.63
CA LEU A 169 -0.13 -5.49 9.40
C LEU A 169 -0.95 -6.76 9.69
N PHE A 170 -0.53 -7.54 10.68
CA PHE A 170 -1.12 -8.83 11.03
C PHE A 170 -1.46 -8.91 12.53
N PRO A 171 -2.41 -8.11 13.05
CA PRO A 171 -2.81 -8.20 14.46
C PRO A 171 -3.43 -9.55 14.80
N GLU A 172 -3.52 -9.87 16.10
CA GLU A 172 -4.05 -11.18 16.59
C GLU A 172 -5.50 -11.46 16.19
N THR A 173 -6.24 -10.41 15.82
CA THR A 173 -7.60 -10.52 15.34
C THR A 173 -7.69 -11.17 13.96
N LEU A 174 -6.57 -11.25 13.21
CA LEU A 174 -6.53 -11.89 11.91
C LEU A 174 -6.19 -13.38 12.02
N PRO A 175 -6.84 -14.24 11.20
CA PRO A 175 -6.45 -15.64 11.09
C PRO A 175 -4.98 -15.78 10.69
N GLN A 176 -4.28 -16.75 11.30
CA GLN A 176 -2.88 -17.06 11.00
C GLN A 176 -1.93 -15.87 11.17
N SER A 177 -2.24 -14.96 12.10
CA SER A 177 -1.45 -13.75 12.40
C SER A 177 0.02 -14.09 12.64
N ALA A 178 0.30 -15.15 13.41
CA ALA A 178 1.65 -15.58 13.75
C ALA A 178 2.44 -16.04 12.53
N GLU A 179 1.82 -16.82 11.64
CA GLU A 179 2.44 -17.31 10.40
C GLU A 179 2.73 -16.15 9.44
N TRP A 180 1.82 -15.20 9.30
CA TRP A 180 2.04 -14.02 8.45
C TRP A 180 3.12 -13.08 8.99
N ARG A 181 3.23 -12.94 10.32
CA ARG A 181 4.36 -12.22 10.94
C ARG A 181 5.69 -12.93 10.71
N ALA A 182 5.70 -14.26 10.82
CA ALA A 182 6.90 -15.06 10.53
C ALA A 182 7.28 -14.98 9.04
N ALA A 183 6.30 -14.97 8.14
CA ALA A 183 6.51 -14.77 6.71
C ALA A 183 7.15 -13.40 6.44
N LEU A 184 6.55 -12.30 6.95
CA LEU A 184 7.12 -10.96 6.80
C LEU A 184 8.53 -10.87 7.36
N ASN A 185 8.78 -11.41 8.56
CA ASN A 185 10.12 -11.40 9.15
C ASN A 185 11.13 -12.16 8.28
N SER A 186 10.77 -13.34 7.77
CA SER A 186 11.70 -14.15 6.99
C SER A 186 11.88 -13.70 5.53
N GLN A 187 10.99 -12.86 5.00
CA GLN A 187 10.95 -12.43 3.59
C GLN A 187 11.04 -10.91 3.40
N MET A 188 11.22 -10.11 4.45
CA MET A 188 11.49 -8.68 4.30
C MET A 188 12.93 -8.46 3.85
N VAL A 189 13.10 -7.61 2.83
CA VAL A 189 14.42 -7.18 2.34
C VAL A 189 14.45 -5.66 2.24
N LEU A 190 15.54 -5.07 2.71
CA LEU A 190 15.87 -3.67 2.50
C LEU A 190 16.90 -3.58 1.38
N LEU A 191 16.60 -2.77 0.37
CA LEU A 191 17.42 -2.55 -0.81
C LEU A 191 17.95 -1.13 -0.83
N HIS A 192 19.03 -0.89 -1.57
CA HIS A 192 19.46 0.47 -1.88
C HIS A 192 18.33 1.25 -2.57
N ASP A 193 18.23 2.56 -2.33
CA ASP A 193 17.14 3.39 -2.84
C ASP A 193 17.04 3.32 -4.38
N ASP A 194 18.16 3.37 -5.10
CA ASP A 194 18.19 3.23 -6.57
C ASP A 194 17.80 1.82 -7.07
N THR A 195 18.21 0.76 -6.35
CA THR A 195 17.82 -0.62 -6.69
C THR A 195 16.31 -0.81 -6.50
N PHE A 196 15.76 -0.25 -5.42
CA PHE A 196 14.33 -0.23 -5.18
C PHE A 196 13.62 0.59 -6.27
N SER A 197 14.12 1.77 -6.62
CA SER A 197 13.59 2.63 -7.69
C SER A 197 13.51 1.92 -9.04
N TYR A 198 14.53 1.13 -9.41
CA TYR A 198 14.49 0.29 -10.61
C TYR A 198 13.34 -0.74 -10.54
N LEU A 199 13.19 -1.44 -9.42
CA LEU A 199 12.13 -2.43 -9.23
C LEU A 199 10.72 -1.81 -9.21
N LEU A 200 10.58 -0.54 -8.81
CA LEU A 200 9.30 0.16 -8.93
C LEU A 200 8.81 0.25 -10.38
N GLU A 201 9.70 0.21 -11.36
CA GLU A 201 9.37 0.30 -12.79
C GLU A 201 9.26 -1.07 -13.46
N THR A 202 9.96 -2.08 -12.95
CA THR A 202 10.12 -3.37 -13.61
C THR A 202 9.36 -4.52 -12.93
N ALA A 203 8.99 -4.39 -11.66
CA ALA A 203 8.35 -5.45 -10.88
C ALA A 203 6.87 -5.17 -10.56
N THR A 204 6.21 -4.25 -11.28
CA THR A 204 4.74 -4.12 -11.27
C THR A 204 4.10 -5.10 -12.26
N ASP A 205 2.85 -5.48 -12.01
CA ASP A 205 2.12 -6.37 -12.92
C ASP A 205 1.69 -5.59 -14.16
N VAL A 206 2.18 -5.96 -15.34
CA VAL A 206 1.71 -5.41 -16.63
C VAL A 206 0.97 -6.49 -17.41
N THR A 207 -0.33 -6.29 -17.59
CA THR A 207 -1.22 -7.26 -18.27
C THR A 207 -1.71 -6.70 -19.59
N ALA A 208 -1.51 -7.45 -20.68
CA ALA A 208 -2.18 -7.17 -21.95
C ALA A 208 -3.64 -7.62 -21.86
N ARG A 209 -4.57 -6.74 -22.24
CA ARG A 209 -6.01 -7.02 -22.27
C ARG A 209 -6.54 -6.85 -23.68
N ILE A 210 -7.48 -7.72 -24.05
CA ILE A 210 -8.14 -7.68 -25.35
C ILE A 210 -9.66 -7.69 -25.21
N ARG A 211 -10.36 -7.14 -26.20
CA ARG A 211 -11.78 -7.42 -26.42
C ARG A 211 -11.93 -8.29 -27.66
N ILE A 212 -12.62 -9.41 -27.52
CA ILE A 212 -12.90 -10.34 -28.62
C ILE A 212 -14.22 -9.92 -29.27
N ASP A 213 -14.25 -9.88 -30.60
CA ASP A 213 -15.48 -9.73 -31.38
C ASP A 213 -16.26 -11.06 -31.35
N GLU A 214 -17.53 -11.01 -30.90
CA GLU A 214 -18.33 -12.22 -30.66
C GLU A 214 -18.62 -13.04 -31.92
N LYS A 215 -18.65 -12.41 -33.09
CA LYS A 215 -19.01 -13.06 -34.36
C LYS A 215 -17.81 -13.76 -34.99
N THR A 216 -16.68 -13.06 -35.05
CA THR A 216 -15.45 -13.51 -35.70
C THR A 216 -14.57 -14.35 -34.77
N ARG A 217 -14.77 -14.21 -33.45
CA ARG A 217 -13.91 -14.77 -32.39
C ARG A 217 -12.44 -14.34 -32.50
N THR A 218 -12.17 -13.19 -33.12
CA THR A 218 -10.86 -12.56 -33.17
C THR A 218 -10.84 -11.29 -32.32
N VAL A 219 -9.66 -10.72 -32.08
CA VAL A 219 -9.53 -9.42 -31.40
C VAL A 219 -10.25 -8.35 -32.24
N ALA A 220 -11.09 -7.55 -31.58
CA ALA A 220 -11.76 -6.43 -32.22
C ALA A 220 -10.74 -5.31 -32.53
N ASP A 221 -10.93 -4.61 -33.65
CA ASP A 221 -10.03 -3.53 -34.07
C ASP A 221 -9.85 -2.47 -32.96
N GLY A 222 -8.59 -2.14 -32.66
CA GLY A 222 -8.22 -1.16 -31.63
C GLY A 222 -8.48 -1.61 -30.19
N ALA A 223 -8.81 -2.88 -29.95
CA ALA A 223 -9.16 -3.38 -28.63
C ALA A 223 -8.08 -4.28 -28.01
N LEU A 224 -6.82 -3.83 -28.07
CA LEU A 224 -5.67 -4.33 -27.32
C LEU A 224 -5.08 -3.16 -26.53
N TRP A 225 -4.87 -3.34 -25.22
CA TRP A 225 -4.24 -2.34 -24.37
C TRP A 225 -3.46 -3.00 -23.22
N TYR A 226 -2.52 -2.27 -22.65
CA TYR A 226 -1.73 -2.69 -21.49
C TYR A 226 -2.18 -1.96 -20.23
N GLU A 227 -2.40 -2.74 -19.17
CA GLU A 227 -2.84 -2.25 -17.88
C GLU A 227 -1.81 -2.63 -16.81
N GLU A 228 -1.37 -1.64 -16.04
CA GLU A 228 -0.46 -1.84 -14.92
C GLU A 228 -1.24 -2.02 -13.61
N SER A 229 -0.71 -2.82 -12.68
CA SER A 229 -1.26 -2.99 -11.33
C SER A 229 -0.13 -3.16 -10.32
N LEU A 230 -0.40 -2.74 -9.08
CA LEU A 230 0.41 -3.18 -7.95
C LEU A 230 0.22 -4.68 -7.74
N PRO A 231 1.29 -5.47 -7.54
CA PRO A 231 1.17 -6.89 -7.28
C PRO A 231 0.37 -7.21 -6.00
N VAL A 232 -0.20 -8.40 -5.94
CA VAL A 232 -0.73 -8.96 -4.68
C VAL A 232 0.36 -8.99 -3.61
N GLU A 233 -0.02 -8.86 -2.34
CA GLU A 233 0.86 -8.70 -1.18
C GLU A 233 1.52 -7.32 -1.02
N SER A 234 1.26 -6.37 -1.94
CA SER A 234 1.74 -4.99 -1.80
C SER A 234 1.18 -4.35 -0.53
N VAL A 235 2.02 -3.58 0.16
CA VAL A 235 1.62 -2.84 1.35
C VAL A 235 1.81 -1.37 1.13
N LEU A 236 0.78 -0.57 1.44
CA LEU A 236 0.83 0.88 1.40
C LEU A 236 0.48 1.46 2.78
N TRP A 237 1.06 2.62 3.10
CA TRP A 237 0.73 3.38 4.31
C TRP A 237 0.28 4.80 3.94
N GLY A 238 -0.54 5.40 4.78
CA GLY A 238 -0.97 6.79 4.65
C GLY A 238 -1.39 7.33 6.01
N VAL A 239 -1.55 8.64 6.09
CA VAL A 239 -1.97 9.36 7.29
C VAL A 239 -3.45 9.66 7.20
N LEU A 240 -4.15 9.41 8.30
CA LEU A 240 -5.55 9.76 8.50
C LEU A 240 -5.64 10.75 9.67
N VAL A 241 -6.21 11.92 9.42
CA VAL A 241 -6.43 12.95 10.46
C VAL A 241 -7.91 13.19 10.63
N ALA A 242 -8.39 13.10 11.86
CA ALA A 242 -9.74 13.52 12.23
C ALA A 242 -9.71 14.93 12.84
N SER A 243 -10.69 15.75 12.46
CA SER A 243 -10.86 17.11 12.95
C SER A 243 -12.27 17.31 13.48
N ALA A 244 -12.45 18.18 14.47
CA ALA A 244 -13.77 18.53 14.95
C ALA A 244 -14.50 19.36 13.90
N VAL A 245 -15.68 18.92 13.47
CA VAL A 245 -16.55 19.67 12.55
C VAL A 245 -17.87 19.95 13.25
N ALA A 246 -18.35 21.19 13.12
CA ALA A 246 -19.68 21.58 13.57
C ALA A 246 -20.72 21.09 12.55
N GLN A 247 -21.72 20.33 12.99
CA GLN A 247 -22.84 19.96 12.12
C GLN A 247 -23.80 21.14 11.97
N GLY A 248 -23.55 22.00 10.98
CA GLY A 248 -24.34 23.20 10.75
C GLY A 248 -24.17 24.27 11.84
N ARG A 249 -24.99 25.34 11.76
CA ARG A 249 -24.84 26.54 12.62
C ARG A 249 -25.07 26.30 14.12
N ASN A 250 -25.79 25.23 14.51
CA ASN A 250 -26.21 24.95 15.90
C ASN A 250 -26.03 23.48 16.34
N GLY A 251 -25.33 22.61 15.58
CA GLY A 251 -25.22 21.19 15.92
C GLY A 251 -24.09 20.86 16.90
N ASP A 252 -24.23 19.72 17.59
CA ASP A 252 -23.17 19.15 18.42
C ASP A 252 -21.91 18.90 17.58
N LYS A 253 -20.75 19.28 18.11
CA LYS A 253 -19.46 19.03 17.47
C LYS A 253 -19.16 17.54 17.56
N SER A 254 -18.90 16.89 16.42
CA SER A 254 -18.36 15.53 16.44
C SER A 254 -16.94 15.56 17.01
N SER A 255 -16.66 14.72 18.01
CA SER A 255 -15.30 14.59 18.53
C SER A 255 -14.43 13.86 17.50
N PRO A 256 -13.13 14.21 17.35
CA PRO A 256 -12.20 13.45 16.51
C PRO A 256 -12.18 11.95 16.83
N ALA A 257 -12.32 11.58 18.11
CA ALA A 257 -12.38 10.18 18.54
C ALA A 257 -13.59 9.43 17.95
N THR A 258 -14.76 10.07 17.91
CA THR A 258 -15.97 9.50 17.28
C THR A 258 -15.77 9.30 15.77
N VAL A 259 -15.09 10.22 15.10
CA VAL A 259 -14.78 10.13 13.67
C VAL A 259 -13.84 8.94 13.42
N LEU A 260 -12.77 8.80 14.21
CA LEU A 260 -11.82 7.69 14.09
C LEU A 260 -12.47 6.34 14.35
N GLN A 261 -13.28 6.22 15.42
CA GLN A 261 -14.02 4.99 15.70
C GLN A 261 -14.99 4.61 14.57
N SER A 262 -15.61 5.61 13.94
CA SER A 262 -16.49 5.35 12.80
C SER A 262 -15.71 4.85 11.59
N LEU A 263 -14.52 5.42 11.34
CA LEU A 263 -13.64 4.99 10.27
C LEU A 263 -13.10 3.58 10.52
N GLU A 264 -12.74 3.25 11.75
CA GLU A 264 -12.28 1.90 12.13
C GLU A 264 -13.31 0.84 11.73
N ARG A 265 -14.59 1.07 12.03
CA ARG A 265 -15.70 0.20 11.59
C ARG A 265 -15.83 0.11 10.07
N LEU A 266 -15.64 1.23 9.36
CA LEU A 266 -15.70 1.24 7.89
C LEU A 266 -14.50 0.53 7.24
N THR A 267 -13.37 0.46 7.93
CA THR A 267 -12.17 -0.28 7.50
C THR A 267 -12.22 -1.77 7.81
N ASP A 268 -13.20 -2.24 8.60
CA ASP A 268 -13.31 -3.66 8.96
C ASP A 268 -13.63 -4.54 7.74
N GLY A 269 -13.07 -5.74 7.75
CA GLY A 269 -13.17 -6.69 6.65
C GLY A 269 -12.43 -6.27 5.37
N LEU A 270 -12.91 -6.79 4.25
CA LEU A 270 -12.30 -6.60 2.93
C LEU A 270 -12.83 -5.34 2.24
N VAL A 271 -11.95 -4.51 1.70
CA VAL A 271 -12.28 -3.26 1.01
C VAL A 271 -11.91 -3.36 -0.47
N GLN A 272 -12.86 -3.01 -1.33
CA GLN A 272 -12.62 -2.86 -2.76
C GLN A 272 -12.05 -1.46 -3.06
N LEU A 273 -10.88 -1.40 -3.66
CA LEU A 273 -10.17 -0.17 -4.00
C LEU A 273 -9.72 -0.17 -5.46
N GLY A 274 -9.60 1.01 -6.06
CA GLY A 274 -9.19 1.14 -7.46
C GLY A 274 -10.24 0.64 -8.47
N GLY A 275 -9.80 0.46 -9.72
CA GLY A 275 -10.63 -0.02 -10.82
C GLY A 275 -10.69 -1.54 -10.93
N ASN A 276 -11.43 -2.04 -11.93
CA ASN A 276 -11.42 -3.46 -12.34
C ASN A 276 -11.93 -4.46 -11.28
N ALA A 277 -12.84 -4.03 -10.40
CA ALA A 277 -13.45 -4.87 -9.37
C ALA A 277 -14.10 -6.16 -9.92
N THR A 278 -14.82 -6.06 -11.05
CA THR A 278 -15.54 -7.18 -11.65
C THR A 278 -14.64 -8.26 -12.25
N VAL A 279 -13.34 -7.99 -12.37
CA VAL A 279 -12.33 -8.95 -12.84
C VAL A 279 -11.33 -9.32 -11.73
N GLY A 280 -11.74 -9.15 -10.47
CA GLY A 280 -10.99 -9.64 -9.30
C GLY A 280 -9.76 -8.81 -8.93
N ARG A 281 -9.73 -7.52 -9.31
CA ARG A 281 -8.68 -6.56 -8.90
C ARG A 281 -9.13 -5.74 -7.70
N GLY A 282 -8.18 -5.23 -6.92
CA GLY A 282 -8.42 -4.16 -5.95
C GLY A 282 -8.94 -4.57 -4.57
N MET A 283 -9.07 -5.85 -4.29
CA MET A 283 -9.37 -6.35 -2.96
C MET A 283 -8.20 -6.08 -2.01
N ALA A 284 -8.45 -5.39 -0.90
CA ALA A 284 -7.46 -5.04 0.09
C ALA A 284 -7.98 -5.16 1.52
N ARG A 285 -7.06 -5.32 2.47
CA ARG A 285 -7.31 -5.20 3.90
C ARG A 285 -6.77 -3.87 4.40
N LEU A 286 -7.56 -3.16 5.19
CA LEU A 286 -7.14 -1.93 5.87
C LEU A 286 -6.87 -2.22 7.34
N GLN A 287 -5.87 -1.54 7.90
CA GLN A 287 -5.51 -1.59 9.31
C GLN A 287 -5.27 -0.14 9.73
N MET A 288 -6.04 0.32 10.71
CA MET A 288 -5.78 1.60 11.37
C MET A 288 -4.82 1.34 12.52
N VAL A 289 -3.76 2.14 12.58
CA VAL A 289 -2.78 2.08 13.66
C VAL A 289 -2.96 3.35 14.49
N GLU A 290 -3.48 3.21 15.70
CA GLU A 290 -3.64 4.32 16.63
C GLU A 290 -2.31 4.63 17.34
N GLY A 291 -2.13 5.91 17.67
CA GLY A 291 -1.02 6.42 18.49
C GLY A 291 -1.39 6.55 19.95
#